data_AF-A0A8X6XJC2-F1
#
_entry.id   AF-A0A8X6XJC2-F1
#
_cell.length_a   1.000
_cell.length_b   1.000
_cell.length_c   1.000
_cell.angle_alpha   90.00
_cell.angle_beta   90.00
_cell.angle_gamma   90.00
#
_symmetry.space_group_name_H-M   'P 1'
#
loop_
_entity.id
_entity.type
_entity.pdbx_description
1 polymer ?
#
loop_
_entity_poly.entity_id
_entity_poly.type
_entity_poly.pdbx_seq_one_letter_code
_entity_poly.pdbx_strand_id
1 'polypeptide(L)'
;MPTVHMDSKNGTFMEYFTKLSCSDFLTTAGPLSTVKMDIFVSHREITLSLQPTCIKLPIMKTDQYINPERSQFFQTNSVIKVEEDCHVLPSMKQGKIIAISKTPKATGAFENYFEIQQHWKDMYGYVLPDEPKEGFWYYNVIFRIPNATPYTYPLV
;
A
#
# COMPACT_ATOMS: atom_id res chain seq x y z
N MET A 1 7.90 -5.36 6.00
CA MET A 1 7.26 -6.64 6.36
C MET A 1 6.87 -6.59 7.83
N PRO A 2 5.60 -6.78 8.21
CA PRO A 2 5.27 -7.16 9.57
C PRO A 2 5.73 -8.62 9.76
N THR A 3 6.74 -8.82 10.58
CA THR A 3 7.16 -10.17 10.98
C THR A 3 6.34 -10.55 12.20
N VAL A 4 5.34 -11.41 12.04
CA VAL A 4 4.56 -11.95 13.15
C VAL A 4 5.32 -13.14 13.71
N HIS A 5 5.87 -13.00 14.91
CA HIS A 5 6.34 -14.14 15.69
C HIS A 5 5.24 -14.55 16.65
N MET A 6 4.63 -15.72 16.39
CA MET A 6 3.79 -16.40 17.36
C MET A 6 4.67 -17.35 18.18
N ASP A 7 4.76 -17.13 19.49
CA ASP A 7 5.21 -18.16 20.42
C ASP A 7 3.97 -18.80 21.04
N SER A 8 3.66 -20.04 20.64
CA SER A 8 2.40 -20.70 20.95
C SER A 8 2.23 -21.09 22.42
N LYS A 9 3.23 -20.82 23.28
CA LYS A 9 3.20 -21.28 24.67
C LYS A 9 2.65 -20.28 25.69
N ASN A 10 2.53 -18.97 25.38
CA ASN A 10 2.18 -17.96 26.41
C ASN A 10 1.22 -16.82 25.97
N GLY A 11 0.55 -16.91 24.82
CA GLY A 11 -0.44 -15.89 24.41
C GLY A 11 0.16 -14.53 24.06
N THR A 12 1.43 -14.51 23.66
CA THR A 12 2.16 -13.30 23.29
C THR A 12 1.91 -12.92 21.84
N PHE A 13 1.42 -11.70 21.61
CA PHE A 13 1.25 -11.11 20.28
C PHE A 13 2.20 -9.91 20.14
N MET A 14 3.03 -9.93 19.08
CA MET A 14 3.91 -8.83 18.71
C MET A 14 3.60 -8.37 17.29
N GLU A 15 3.14 -7.12 17.15
CA GLU A 15 2.85 -6.51 15.85
C GLU A 15 3.62 -5.20 15.68
N TYR A 16 4.15 -5.02 14.47
CA TYR A 16 4.99 -3.89 14.08
C TYR A 16 4.20 -2.98 13.16
N PHE A 17 3.98 -1.74 13.59
CA PHE A 17 3.36 -0.71 12.77
C PHE A 17 4.36 0.40 12.48
N THR A 18 4.51 0.77 11.21
CA THR A 18 5.16 2.01 10.82
C THR A 18 4.08 2.97 10.35
N LYS A 19 3.88 4.05 11.10
CA LYS A 19 3.00 5.14 10.68
C LYS A 19 3.85 6.32 10.25
N LEU A 20 3.64 6.77 9.02
CA LEU A 20 4.18 8.02 8.52
C LEU A 20 3.54 9.18 9.30
N SER A 21 4.32 10.15 9.77
CA SER A 21 3.79 11.28 10.54
C SER A 21 3.71 12.58 9.72
N CYS A 22 4.30 12.59 8.52
CA CYS A 22 4.35 13.75 7.63
C CYS A 22 3.20 13.71 6.64
N SER A 23 2.48 14.81 6.44
CA SER A 23 1.36 14.92 5.49
C SER A 23 1.81 15.00 4.03
N ASP A 24 3.06 15.36 3.78
CA ASP A 24 3.71 15.57 2.48
C ASP A 24 4.53 14.34 2.03
N PHE A 25 4.39 13.20 2.71
CA PHE A 25 5.15 11.98 2.40
C PHE A 25 4.97 11.46 0.97
N LEU A 26 3.85 11.81 0.32
CA LEU A 26 3.58 11.48 -1.08
C LEU A 26 4.37 12.36 -2.05
N THR A 27 4.85 13.52 -1.61
CA THR A 27 5.53 14.53 -2.44
C THR A 27 7.02 14.68 -2.12
N THR A 28 7.48 14.17 -0.98
CA THR A 28 8.85 14.35 -0.49
C THR A 28 9.75 13.18 -0.87
N ALA A 29 10.78 13.44 -1.69
CA ALA A 29 11.78 12.46 -2.13
C ALA A 29 12.89 12.20 -1.08
N GLY A 30 12.82 12.85 0.08
CA GLY A 30 13.80 12.80 1.15
C GLY A 30 13.49 11.76 2.24
N PRO A 31 14.36 11.65 3.25
CA PRO A 31 14.08 10.88 4.44
C PRO A 31 12.82 11.41 5.15
N LEU A 32 11.89 10.53 5.49
CA LEU A 32 10.63 10.86 6.14
C LEU A 32 10.72 10.54 7.63
N SER A 33 10.33 11.49 8.48
CA SER A 33 10.15 11.24 9.90
C SER A 33 8.96 10.32 10.13
N THR A 34 9.17 9.30 10.95
CA THR A 34 8.18 8.25 11.23
C THR A 34 8.27 7.79 12.66
N VAL A 35 7.24 7.09 13.12
CA VAL A 35 7.26 6.40 14.41
C VAL A 35 7.07 4.92 14.15
N LYS A 36 8.02 4.12 14.63
CA LYS A 36 7.87 2.67 14.75
C LYS A 36 7.17 2.39 16.07
N MET A 37 6.11 1.58 15.99
CA MET A 37 5.36 1.13 17.16
C MET A 37 5.45 -0.39 17.25
N ASP A 38 5.98 -0.87 18.37
CA ASP A 38 5.98 -2.28 18.72
C ASP A 38 4.92 -2.48 19.80
N ILE A 39 3.94 -3.34 19.53
CA ILE A 39 2.85 -3.66 20.45
C ILE A 39 3.10 -5.06 21.01
N PHE A 40 3.28 -5.15 22.32
CA PHE A 40 3.31 -6.40 23.05
C PHE A 40 2.00 -6.55 23.81
N VAL A 41 1.28 -7.64 23.56
CA VAL A 41 0.06 -7.97 24.32
C VAL A 41 0.29 -9.30 25.04
N SER A 42 0.01 -9.30 26.33
CA SER A 42 -0.09 -10.51 27.16
C SER A 42 -1.46 -10.56 27.85
N HIS A 43 -1.70 -11.63 28.61
CA HIS A 43 -2.92 -11.77 29.41
C HIS A 43 -3.11 -10.68 30.48
N ARG A 44 -2.05 -9.97 30.90
CA ARG A 44 -2.10 -9.02 32.04
C ARG A 44 -1.73 -7.59 31.67
N GLU A 45 -1.02 -7.40 30.58
CA GLU A 45 -0.48 -6.10 30.21
C GLU A 45 -0.41 -5.94 28.70
N ILE A 46 -0.51 -4.67 28.30
CA ILE A 46 -0.22 -4.20 26.95
C ILE A 46 0.95 -3.24 27.09
N THR A 47 2.05 -3.55 26.42
CA THR A 47 3.24 -2.70 26.40
C THR A 47 3.40 -2.13 24.99
N LEU A 48 3.50 -0.80 24.92
CA LEU A 48 3.69 -0.06 23.68
C LEU A 48 5.09 0.55 23.68
N SER A 49 5.92 0.19 22.72
CA SER A 49 7.22 0.82 22.49
C SER A 49 7.12 1.71 21.26
N LEU A 50 7.37 3.01 21.45
CA LEU A 50 7.34 4.02 20.41
C LEU A 50 8.75 4.53 20.15
N GLN A 51 9.25 4.36 18.93
CA GLN A 51 10.59 4.77 18.55
C GLN A 51 10.52 5.76 17.37
N PRO A 52 11.06 6.98 17.52
CA PRO A 52 11.29 7.86 16.38
C PRO A 52 12.24 7.17 15.41
N THR A 53 11.86 7.09 14.14
CA THR A 53 12.71 6.52 13.09
C THR A 53 12.56 7.31 11.80
N CYS A 54 13.44 7.04 10.85
CA CYS A 54 13.43 7.70 9.56
C CYS A 54 13.43 6.65 8.46
N ILE A 55 12.50 6.77 7.51
CA ILE A 55 12.43 5.88 6.35
C ILE A 55 12.66 6.67 5.08
N LYS A 56 13.40 6.08 4.13
CA LYS A 56 13.51 6.59 2.78
C LYS A 56 12.66 5.72 1.87
N LEU A 57 11.58 6.29 1.33
CA LEU A 57 10.76 5.57 0.36
C LEU A 57 11.49 5.53 -0.99
N PRO A 58 11.61 4.36 -1.64
CA PRO A 58 12.08 4.31 -3.01
C PRO A 58 11.07 5.05 -3.89
N ILE A 59 11.57 5.95 -4.74
CA ILE A 59 10.73 6.64 -5.72
C ILE A 59 10.16 5.59 -6.68
N MET A 60 8.84 5.45 -6.73
CA MET A 60 8.19 4.59 -7.71
C MET A 60 8.41 5.20 -9.09
N LYS A 61 9.16 4.47 -9.93
CA LYS A 61 9.51 4.85 -11.28
C LYS A 61 8.45 4.30 -12.25
N THR A 62 7.43 5.09 -12.56
CA THR A 62 6.32 4.70 -13.45
C THR A 62 6.78 4.38 -14.88
N ASP A 63 7.85 5.02 -15.33
CA ASP A 63 8.54 4.80 -16.61
C ASP A 63 9.01 3.35 -16.80
N GLN A 64 9.29 2.62 -15.72
CA GLN A 64 9.65 1.20 -15.82
C GLN A 64 8.51 0.31 -16.31
N TYR A 65 7.26 0.70 -16.05
CA TYR A 65 6.08 -0.08 -16.45
C TYR A 65 5.50 0.36 -17.80
N ILE A 66 5.78 1.60 -18.20
CA ILE A 66 5.28 2.24 -19.42
C ILE A 66 6.44 2.38 -20.41
N ASN A 67 6.87 1.28 -21.01
CA ASN A 67 7.77 1.29 -22.18
C ASN A 67 7.01 1.85 -23.40
N PRO A 68 7.67 2.55 -24.35
CA PRO A 68 7.07 3.01 -25.61
C PRO A 68 6.11 2.01 -26.28
N GLU A 69 6.42 0.71 -26.34
CA GLU A 69 5.51 -0.30 -26.91
C GLU A 69 4.19 -0.44 -26.12
N ARG A 70 4.27 -0.48 -24.80
CA ARG A 70 3.10 -0.48 -23.91
C ARG A 70 2.38 0.86 -23.95
N SER A 71 3.09 1.97 -24.14
CA SER A 71 2.50 3.31 -24.22
C SER A 71 1.57 3.45 -25.43
N GLN A 72 1.93 2.87 -26.58
CA GLN A 72 1.10 2.87 -27.78
C GLN A 72 -0.13 1.98 -27.61
N PHE A 73 0.02 0.82 -26.97
CA PHE A 73 -1.11 -0.02 -26.55
C PHE A 73 -2.02 0.67 -25.51
N PHE A 74 -1.47 1.57 -24.69
CA PHE A 74 -2.22 2.39 -23.71
C PHE A 74 -2.90 3.63 -24.31
N GLN A 75 -2.46 4.08 -25.49
CA GLN A 75 -3.19 5.11 -26.21
C GLN A 75 -4.50 4.55 -26.76
N THR A 76 -4.50 3.27 -27.15
CA THR A 76 -5.68 2.53 -27.62
C THR A 76 -6.50 1.89 -26.49
N ASN A 77 -5.87 1.39 -25.42
CA ASN A 77 -6.56 0.82 -24.25
C ASN A 77 -6.40 1.69 -23.00
N SER A 78 -7.47 1.84 -22.21
CA SER A 78 -7.47 2.63 -20.97
C SER A 78 -6.81 1.92 -19.77
N VAL A 79 -6.44 0.64 -19.92
CA VAL A 79 -5.91 -0.24 -18.87
C VAL A 79 -4.79 -1.13 -19.42
N ILE A 80 -3.70 -1.29 -18.65
CA ILE A 80 -2.68 -2.32 -18.87
C ILE A 80 -2.61 -3.25 -17.66
N LYS A 81 -2.64 -4.55 -17.94
CA LYS A 81 -2.40 -5.57 -16.92
C LYS A 81 -0.90 -5.67 -16.61
N VAL A 82 -0.58 -5.68 -15.32
CA VAL A 82 0.78 -5.75 -14.77
C VAL A 82 0.76 -6.74 -13.61
N GLU A 83 1.87 -7.39 -13.28
CA GLU A 83 1.93 -8.34 -12.17
C GLU A 83 3.18 -8.09 -11.33
N GLU A 84 3.11 -7.10 -10.44
CA GLU A 84 4.29 -6.60 -9.73
C GLU A 84 4.03 -6.50 -8.23
N ASP A 85 4.98 -6.98 -7.43
CA ASP A 85 4.89 -6.89 -5.98
C ASP A 85 5.16 -5.46 -5.51
N CYS A 86 4.36 -4.99 -4.55
CA CYS A 86 4.46 -3.63 -4.03
C CYS A 86 4.17 -3.57 -2.53
N HIS A 87 4.52 -2.43 -1.92
CA HIS A 87 4.09 -2.07 -0.58
C HIS A 87 3.20 -0.84 -0.68
N VAL A 88 1.99 -0.92 -0.15
CA VAL A 88 0.95 0.10 -0.31
C VAL A 88 0.90 0.98 0.93
N LEU A 89 0.93 2.29 0.69
CA LEU A 89 0.82 3.31 1.73
C LEU A 89 -0.64 3.43 2.22
N PRO A 90 -0.85 3.92 3.46
CA PRO A 90 0.17 4.41 4.40
C PRO A 90 0.74 3.33 5.33
N SER A 91 0.14 2.14 5.40
CA SER A 91 0.54 1.06 6.32
C SER A 91 1.68 0.17 5.80
N MET A 92 2.17 0.43 4.58
CA MET A 92 3.20 -0.36 3.90
C MET A 92 2.82 -1.85 3.76
N LYS A 93 1.53 -2.15 3.63
CA LYS A 93 1.03 -3.53 3.48
C LYS A 93 1.47 -4.09 2.12
N GLN A 94 1.89 -5.35 2.11
CA GLN A 94 2.23 -6.04 0.86
C GLN A 94 0.99 -6.24 -0.02
N GLY A 95 1.14 -5.89 -1.29
CA GLY A 95 0.13 -6.10 -2.32
C GLY A 95 0.78 -6.46 -3.64
N LYS A 96 -0.07 -6.74 -4.63
CA LYS A 96 0.33 -6.96 -6.02
C LYS A 96 -0.41 -5.97 -6.91
N ILE A 97 0.32 -5.20 -7.70
CA ILE A 97 -0.24 -4.39 -8.77
C ILE A 97 -0.71 -5.37 -9.84
N ILE A 98 -2.00 -5.31 -10.17
CA ILE A 98 -2.63 -6.17 -11.20
C ILE A 98 -2.91 -5.39 -12.49
N ALA A 99 -3.03 -4.08 -12.40
CA ALA A 99 -3.25 -3.22 -13.55
C ALA A 99 -2.86 -1.76 -13.29
N ILE A 100 -2.57 -1.04 -14.36
CA ILE A 100 -2.40 0.41 -14.40
C ILE A 100 -3.53 0.96 -15.28
N SER A 101 -4.15 2.09 -14.90
CA SER A 101 -5.22 2.72 -15.68
C SER A 101 -5.11 4.25 -15.71
N LYS A 102 -5.76 4.87 -16.70
CA LYS A 102 -5.89 6.33 -16.80
C LYS A 102 -7.05 6.91 -16.00
N THR A 103 -7.99 6.07 -15.57
CA THR A 103 -9.15 6.47 -14.77
C THR A 103 -9.35 5.51 -13.58
N PRO A 104 -9.88 6.00 -12.44
CA PRO A 104 -10.18 5.16 -11.28
C PRO A 104 -11.13 4.00 -11.57
N LYS A 105 -12.19 4.29 -12.34
CA LYS A 105 -13.27 3.35 -12.64
C LYS A 105 -12.84 2.13 -13.45
N ALA A 106 -11.74 2.21 -14.18
CA ALA A 106 -11.43 1.22 -15.20
C ALA A 106 -11.26 -0.21 -14.64
N THR A 107 -10.85 -0.33 -13.37
CA THR A 107 -10.54 -1.61 -12.72
C THR A 107 -10.78 -1.60 -11.21
N GLY A 108 -11.22 -0.48 -10.64
CA GLY A 108 -11.31 -0.27 -9.20
C GLY A 108 -12.74 -0.07 -8.68
N ALA A 109 -12.85 0.01 -7.36
CA ALA A 109 -14.12 0.26 -6.66
C ALA A 109 -14.53 1.74 -6.59
N PHE A 110 -13.67 2.64 -7.09
CA PHE A 110 -13.90 4.09 -7.06
C PHE A 110 -14.29 4.58 -8.45
N GLU A 111 -15.35 5.38 -8.52
CA GLU A 111 -15.85 5.95 -9.77
C GLU A 111 -14.99 7.13 -10.25
N ASN A 112 -14.45 7.89 -9.30
CA ASN A 112 -13.72 9.14 -9.57
C ASN A 112 -12.65 9.43 -8.52
N TYR A 113 -11.83 10.46 -8.77
CA TYR A 113 -10.75 10.87 -7.87
C TYR A 113 -11.26 11.35 -6.51
N PHE A 114 -12.42 12.02 -6.48
CA PHE A 114 -12.99 12.54 -5.24
C PHE A 114 -13.35 11.43 -4.25
N GLU A 115 -13.88 10.30 -4.72
CA GLU A 115 -14.11 9.12 -3.86
C GLU A 115 -12.81 8.55 -3.29
N ILE A 116 -11.70 8.60 -4.04
CA ILE A 116 -10.38 8.22 -3.52
C ILE A 116 -9.95 9.19 -2.42
N GLN A 117 -10.13 10.51 -2.62
CA GLN A 117 -9.80 11.51 -1.58
C GLN A 117 -10.60 11.26 -0.30
N GLN A 118 -11.91 11.02 -0.41
CA GLN A 118 -12.75 10.70 0.74
C GLN A 118 -12.28 9.42 1.44
N HIS A 119 -12.03 8.35 0.68
CA HIS A 119 -11.54 7.10 1.24
C HIS A 119 -10.22 7.28 2.02
N TRP A 120 -9.27 8.04 1.47
CA TRP A 120 -7.99 8.29 2.14
C TRP A 120 -8.14 9.13 3.41
N LYS A 121 -9.04 10.12 3.37
CA LYS A 121 -9.36 10.94 4.53
C LYS A 121 -10.02 10.12 5.63
N ASP A 122 -11.02 9.32 5.29
CA ASP A 122 -11.82 8.58 6.26
C ASP A 122 -11.07 7.36 6.82
N MET A 123 -10.37 6.61 5.97
CA MET A 123 -9.66 5.39 6.38
C MET A 123 -8.31 5.67 7.03
N TYR A 124 -7.61 6.72 6.59
CA TYR A 124 -6.23 6.96 6.98
C TYR A 124 -5.97 8.33 7.61
N GLY A 125 -6.92 9.26 7.55
CA GLY A 125 -6.75 10.62 8.03
C GLY A 125 -5.88 11.49 7.13
N TYR A 126 -5.61 11.07 5.88
CA TYR A 126 -4.77 11.84 4.94
C TYR A 126 -5.61 12.57 3.91
N VAL A 127 -5.31 13.84 3.71
CA VAL A 127 -5.90 14.67 2.65
C VAL A 127 -5.01 14.59 1.43
N LEU A 128 -5.53 14.04 0.33
CA LEU A 128 -4.85 14.03 -0.96
C LEU A 128 -4.97 15.42 -1.63
N PRO A 129 -4.08 15.77 -2.59
CA PRO A 129 -4.16 17.04 -3.33
C PRO A 129 -5.52 17.26 -3.99
N ASP A 130 -5.94 18.51 -4.16
CA ASP A 130 -7.27 18.86 -4.69
C ASP A 130 -7.47 18.41 -6.14
N GLU A 131 -6.42 18.48 -6.97
CA GLU A 131 -6.47 18.08 -8.37
C GLU A 131 -5.42 16.98 -8.68
N PRO A 132 -5.80 15.93 -9.44
CA PRO A 132 -4.81 15.04 -10.01
C PRO A 132 -3.99 15.84 -11.02
N LYS A 133 -2.65 15.78 -10.94
CA LYS A 133 -1.83 16.44 -11.98
C LYS A 133 -2.15 15.79 -13.34
N GLU A 134 -1.97 16.55 -14.42
CA GLU A 134 -2.08 15.98 -15.77
C GLU A 134 -1.18 14.75 -15.91
N GLY A 135 -1.73 13.66 -16.44
CA GLY A 135 -1.01 12.41 -16.63
C GLY A 135 -0.91 11.51 -15.40
N PHE A 136 -1.76 11.68 -14.38
CA PHE A 136 -1.83 10.75 -13.26
C PHE A 136 -2.23 9.34 -13.71
N TRP A 137 -1.48 8.35 -13.23
CA TRP A 137 -1.74 6.93 -13.42
C TRP A 137 -2.35 6.35 -12.14
N TYR A 138 -3.30 5.44 -12.30
CA TYR A 138 -3.90 4.72 -11.19
C TYR A 138 -3.37 3.29 -11.15
N TYR A 139 -2.79 2.91 -10.02
CA TYR A 139 -2.33 1.55 -9.76
C TYR A 139 -3.44 0.78 -9.06
N ASN A 140 -3.82 -0.34 -9.66
CA ASN A 140 -4.86 -1.23 -9.14
C ASN A 140 -4.17 -2.35 -8.40
N VAL A 141 -4.40 -2.41 -7.09
CA VAL A 141 -3.65 -3.28 -6.19
C VAL A 141 -4.58 -4.24 -5.48
N ILE A 142 -4.19 -5.52 -5.45
CA ILE A 142 -4.80 -6.53 -4.58
C ILE A 142 -3.88 -6.78 -3.38
N PHE A 143 -4.46 -6.87 -2.19
CA PHE A 143 -3.69 -7.17 -0.99
C PHE A 143 -3.56 -8.67 -0.80
N ARG A 144 -2.36 -9.12 -0.42
CA ARG A 144 -2.21 -10.49 0.07
C ARG A 144 -2.93 -10.60 1.42
N ILE A 145 -3.73 -11.65 1.59
CA ILE A 145 -4.35 -11.96 2.88
C ILE A 145 -3.24 -12.53 3.77
N PRO A 146 -2.88 -11.86 4.89
CA PRO A 146 -1.92 -12.43 5.82
C PRO A 146 -2.48 -13.75 6.39
N ASN A 147 -1.64 -14.79 6.46
CA ASN A 147 -1.98 -16.10 7.05
C ASN A 147 -3.06 -16.92 6.32
N ALA A 148 -3.33 -16.66 5.04
CA ALA A 148 -4.18 -17.56 4.26
C ALA A 148 -3.48 -18.91 4.05
N THR A 149 -4.02 -19.98 4.63
CA THR A 149 -3.62 -21.35 4.29
C THR A 149 -4.01 -21.61 2.84
N PRO A 150 -3.08 -21.99 1.95
CA PRO A 150 -3.42 -22.31 0.57
C PRO A 150 -4.34 -23.54 0.55
N TYR A 151 -5.45 -23.44 -0.18
CA TYR A 151 -6.31 -24.60 -0.42
C TYR A 151 -5.72 -25.43 -1.56
N THR A 152 -5.57 -26.73 -1.33
CA THR A 152 -5.18 -27.69 -2.36
C THR A 152 -6.43 -28.28 -2.98
N TYR A 153 -6.60 -28.12 -4.29
CA TYR A 153 -7.64 -28.81 -5.05
C TYR A 153 -7.02 -29.98 -5.83
N PRO A 154 -7.68 -31.14 -5.88
CA PRO A 154 -7.27 -32.20 -6.79
C PRO A 154 -7.46 -31.73 -8.23
N LEU A 155 -6.50 -32.06 -9.08
CA LEU A 155 -6.69 -31.98 -10.53
C LEU A 155 -7.62 -33.14 -10.90
N VAL A 156 -8.90 -32.85 -11.14
CA VAL A 156 -9.89 -33.79 -11.70
C VAL A 156 -10.20 -33.39 -13.13
#